data_AF-A0A229REC8-F1
#
_entry.id   AF-A0A229REC8-F1
#
_cell.length_a   1.000
_cell.length_b   1.000
_cell.length_c   1.000
_cell.angle_alpha   90.00
_cell.angle_beta   90.00
_cell.angle_gamma   90.00
#
_symmetry.space_group_name_H-M   'P 1'
#
loop_
_entity.id
_entity.type
_entity.pdbx_description
1 polymer ?
#
loop_
_entity_poly.entity_id
_entity_poly.type
_entity_poly.pdbx_seq_one_letter_code
_entity_poly.pdbx_strand_id
1 'polypeptide(L)'
;MGFTACDLPLAGQHWEIPPGRYDWVCLLLEGAPRTGWEETVWLHYRGGADPEFLRPLPEESADRPGTVLARIGVARRDDLTALVLPVLADARVVAFALLESSVDVRRAEGVA
;
A
#
# COMPACT_ATOMS: atom_id res chain seq x y z
N MET A 1 -9.84 1.49 9.57
CA MET A 1 -9.29 1.18 8.25
C MET A 1 -9.92 -0.12 7.78
N GLY A 2 -10.60 -0.15 6.64
CA GLY A 2 -11.21 -1.38 6.12
C GLY A 2 -10.20 -2.15 5.28
N PHE A 3 -9.80 -3.34 5.71
CA PHE A 3 -8.95 -4.24 4.93
C PHE A 3 -9.82 -5.14 4.04
N THR A 4 -9.42 -5.27 2.78
CA THR A 4 -9.98 -6.23 1.82
C THR A 4 -9.09 -7.47 1.81
N ALA A 5 -9.67 -8.64 2.06
CA ALA A 5 -8.94 -9.90 2.04
C ALA A 5 -8.49 -10.27 0.61
N CYS A 6 -7.30 -10.86 0.50
CA CYS A 6 -6.77 -11.39 -0.75
C CYS A 6 -5.77 -12.53 -0.45
N ASP A 7 -5.23 -13.14 -1.50
CA ASP A 7 -4.08 -14.06 -1.39
C ASP A 7 -3.19 -13.82 -2.61
N LEU A 8 -2.16 -13.00 -2.43
CA LEU A 8 -1.24 -12.61 -3.51
C LEU A 8 0.20 -12.88 -3.05
N PRO A 9 0.99 -13.68 -3.77
CA PRO A 9 2.40 -13.85 -3.44
C PRO A 9 3.18 -12.54 -3.60
N LEU A 10 4.31 -12.35 -2.94
CA LEU A 10 5.24 -11.27 -3.29
C LEU A 10 6.26 -11.84 -4.28
N ALA A 11 5.88 -11.95 -5.55
CA ALA A 11 6.65 -12.66 -6.56
C ALA A 11 6.90 -11.86 -7.85
N GLY A 12 6.91 -10.53 -7.78
CA GLY A 12 7.19 -9.69 -8.96
C GLY A 12 5.99 -9.44 -9.86
N GLN A 13 4.78 -9.86 -9.47
CA GLN A 13 3.62 -9.76 -10.35
C GLN A 13 3.03 -8.35 -10.39
N HIS A 14 2.42 -8.05 -11.53
CA HIS A 14 1.59 -6.87 -11.72
C HIS A 14 0.21 -7.09 -11.09
N TRP A 15 -0.19 -6.19 -10.19
CA TRP A 15 -1.45 -6.25 -9.46
C TRP A 15 -2.29 -5.00 -9.75
N GLU A 16 -3.41 -5.19 -10.41
CA GLU A 16 -4.38 -4.14 -10.69
C GLU A 16 -5.20 -3.80 -9.43
N ILE A 17 -5.42 -2.51 -9.22
CA ILE A 17 -6.26 -1.99 -8.14
C ILE A 17 -7.34 -1.06 -8.73
N PRO A 18 -8.43 -0.78 -8.00
CA PRO A 18 -9.34 0.29 -8.40
C PRO A 18 -8.57 1.60 -8.69
N PRO A 19 -8.80 2.25 -9.84
CA PRO A 19 -8.17 3.54 -10.12
C PRO A 19 -8.56 4.58 -9.08
N GLY A 20 -7.58 5.29 -8.52
CA GLY A 20 -7.88 6.35 -7.55
C GLY A 20 -6.67 7.10 -7.02
N ARG A 21 -6.95 8.17 -6.28
CA ARG A 21 -5.94 8.98 -5.61
C ARG A 21 -5.80 8.54 -4.17
N TYR A 22 -4.68 7.91 -3.88
CA TYR A 22 -4.36 7.38 -2.57
C TYR A 22 -3.20 8.16 -1.96
N ASP A 23 -3.17 8.27 -0.64
CA ASP A 23 -1.97 8.71 0.09
C ASP A 23 -1.12 7.49 0.50
N TRP A 24 -1.77 6.34 0.76
CA TRP A 24 -1.09 5.11 1.18
C TRP A 24 -1.73 3.85 0.60
N VAL A 25 -0.88 2.86 0.36
CA VAL A 25 -1.29 1.46 0.19
C VAL A 25 -0.77 0.67 1.39
N CYS A 26 -1.67 0.08 2.16
CA CYS A 26 -1.35 -0.75 3.32
C CYS A 26 -1.53 -2.22 2.96
N LEU A 27 -0.52 -3.05 3.25
CA LEU A 27 -0.50 -4.48 2.97
C LEU A 27 -0.33 -5.24 4.28
N LEU A 28 -1.20 -6.22 4.52
CA LEU A 28 -1.03 -7.20 5.57
C LEU A 28 -0.32 -8.40 4.98
N LEU A 29 0.89 -8.68 5.48
CA LEU A 29 1.79 -9.70 4.94
C LEU A 29 1.90 -10.89 5.86
N GLU A 30 1.86 -12.10 5.33
CA GLU A 30 2.27 -13.32 6.02
C GLU A 30 3.62 -13.78 5.45
N GLY A 31 4.48 -14.40 6.28
CA GLY A 31 5.79 -14.90 5.87
C GLY A 31 6.90 -13.85 5.74
N ALA A 32 6.59 -12.55 5.90
CA ALA A 32 7.57 -11.48 5.90
C ALA A 32 8.23 -11.29 7.28
N PRO A 33 9.52 -10.89 7.37
CA PRO A 33 10.14 -10.48 8.63
C PRO A 33 9.42 -9.27 9.24
N ARG A 34 9.46 -9.10 10.56
CA ARG A 34 8.80 -7.96 11.23
C ARG A 34 9.51 -6.62 11.03
N THR A 35 10.82 -6.63 10.84
CA THR A 35 11.67 -5.43 10.77
C THR A 35 12.86 -5.65 9.85
N GLY A 36 13.57 -4.57 9.53
CA GLY A 36 14.90 -4.64 8.91
C GLY A 36 14.91 -4.92 7.41
N TRP A 37 13.78 -4.71 6.72
CA TRP A 37 13.68 -4.85 5.28
C TRP A 37 12.93 -3.69 4.65
N GLU A 38 13.22 -3.46 3.38
CA GLU A 38 12.63 -2.44 2.53
C GLU A 38 12.72 -2.94 1.09
N GLU A 39 11.59 -2.96 0.40
CA GLU A 39 11.53 -3.46 -0.99
C GLU A 39 11.01 -2.38 -1.92
N THR A 40 11.51 -2.36 -3.16
CA THR A 40 11.01 -1.45 -4.20
C THR A 40 9.73 -1.99 -4.82
N VAL A 41 8.71 -1.15 -4.88
CA VAL A 41 7.43 -1.39 -5.58
C VAL A 41 7.30 -0.37 -6.70
N TRP A 42 6.92 -0.80 -7.89
CA TRP A 42 6.60 0.15 -8.96
C TRP A 42 5.13 0.52 -8.91
N LEU A 43 4.84 1.80 -8.74
CA LEU A 43 3.49 2.35 -8.74
C LEU A 43 3.14 2.79 -10.15
N HIS A 44 2.07 2.23 -10.72
CA HIS A 44 1.60 2.54 -12.07
C HIS A 44 0.39 3.46 -12.01
N TYR A 45 0.63 4.71 -12.38
CA TYR A 45 -0.38 5.74 -12.54
C TYR A 45 -0.87 5.80 -13.98
N ARG A 46 -1.99 6.48 -14.18
CA ARG A 46 -2.52 6.75 -15.52
C ARG A 46 -1.53 7.51 -16.40
N GLY A 47 -0.74 8.42 -15.81
CA GLY A 47 0.25 9.26 -16.50
C GLY A 47 1.70 8.76 -16.48
N GLY A 48 2.00 7.60 -15.88
CA GLY A 48 3.37 7.09 -15.80
C GLY A 48 3.59 6.12 -14.64
N ALA A 49 4.84 5.77 -14.37
CA ALA A 49 5.18 4.89 -13.25
C ALA A 49 6.35 5.46 -12.45
N ASP A 50 6.29 5.30 -11.12
CA ASP A 50 7.33 5.74 -10.20
C ASP A 50 7.71 4.60 -9.24
N PRO A 51 8.99 4.48 -8.85
CA PRO A 51 9.40 3.55 -7.81
C PRO A 51 9.10 4.13 -6.42
N GLU A 52 8.55 3.30 -5.53
CA GLU A 52 8.31 3.60 -4.12
C GLU A 52 8.75 2.43 -3.24
N PHE A 53 8.72 2.62 -1.92
CA PHE A 53 9.20 1.62 -0.97
C PHE A 53 8.08 0.99 -0.14
N LEU A 54 8.06 -0.35 -0.12
CA LEU A 54 7.30 -1.15 0.83
C LEU A 54 8.12 -1.32 2.12
N ARG A 55 7.58 -0.87 3.25
CA ARG A 55 8.25 -0.91 4.55
C ARG A 55 7.35 -1.49 5.63
N PRO A 56 7.86 -2.34 6.55
CA PRO A 56 7.09 -2.84 7.67
C PRO A 56 6.79 -1.72 8.70
N LEU A 57 5.67 -1.86 9.40
CA LEU A 57 5.21 -1.00 10.49
C LEU A 57 5.21 -1.81 11.80
N PRO A 58 6.38 -1.96 12.46
CA PRO A 58 6.53 -2.91 13.57
C PRO A 58 5.81 -2.50 14.85
N GLU A 59 5.54 -1.20 15.03
CA GLU A 59 4.80 -0.68 16.18
C GLU A 59 3.27 -0.83 16.01
N GLU A 60 2.81 -1.07 14.78
CA GLU A 60 1.39 -1.28 14.49
C GLU A 60 1.06 -2.77 14.64
N SER A 61 0.19 -3.08 15.60
CA SER A 61 -0.29 -4.44 15.78
C SER A 61 -1.22 -4.81 14.63
N ALA A 62 -0.79 -5.77 13.82
CA ALA A 62 -1.73 -6.50 12.99
C ALA A 62 -2.69 -7.30 13.88
N ASP A 63 -3.99 -7.13 13.70
CA ASP A 63 -5.04 -7.89 14.42
C ASP A 63 -4.94 -9.41 14.18
N ARG A 64 -4.10 -9.84 13.22
CA ARG A 64 -3.89 -11.24 12.84
C ARG A 64 -2.50 -11.74 13.27
N PRO A 65 -2.41 -12.74 14.16
CA PRO A 65 -1.13 -13.37 14.51
C PRO A 65 -0.36 -13.87 13.29
N GLY A 66 0.96 -13.75 13.33
CA GLY A 66 1.83 -14.20 12.23
C GLY A 66 1.88 -13.26 11.02
N THR A 67 1.15 -12.14 11.05
CA THR A 67 1.20 -11.14 9.99
C THR A 67 1.99 -9.88 10.37
N VAL A 68 2.46 -9.17 9.36
CA VAL A 68 3.20 -7.91 9.42
C VAL A 68 2.43 -6.89 8.62
N LEU A 69 2.09 -5.75 9.23
CA LEU A 69 1.58 -4.61 8.48
C LEU A 69 2.76 -3.91 7.80
N ALA A 70 2.62 -3.64 6.51
CA ALA A 70 3.57 -2.87 5.74
C ALA A 70 2.84 -1.79 4.93
N ARG A 71 3.53 -0.72 4.56
CA ARG A 71 2.94 0.38 3.79
C ARG A 71 3.83 0.82 2.64
N ILE A 72 3.18 1.40 1.64
CA ILE A 72 3.78 2.08 0.50
C ILE A 72 3.22 3.50 0.47
N GLY A 73 4.10 4.50 0.40
CA GLY A 73 3.70 5.89 0.19
C GLY A 73 3.29 6.12 -1.25
N VAL A 74 2.23 6.90 -1.47
CA VAL A 74 1.77 7.28 -2.81
C VAL A 74 1.94 8.78 -2.96
N ALA A 75 3.15 9.21 -3.34
CA ALA A 75 3.50 10.63 -3.37
C ALA A 75 2.85 11.39 -4.54
N ARG A 76 2.65 10.73 -5.69
CA ARG A 76 2.12 11.35 -6.89
C ARG A 76 0.62 11.62 -6.78
N ARG A 77 0.22 12.85 -7.10
CA ARG A 77 -1.19 13.29 -7.16
C ARG A 77 -1.85 12.93 -8.51
N ASP A 78 -1.81 11.66 -8.87
CA ASP A 78 -2.45 11.08 -10.07
C ASP A 78 -3.23 9.82 -9.69
N ASP A 79 -4.05 9.31 -10.61
CA ASP A 79 -4.80 8.07 -10.40
C ASP A 79 -3.83 6.88 -10.46
N LEU A 80 -3.59 6.24 -9.32
CA LEU A 80 -2.89 4.97 -9.22
C LEU A 80 -3.82 3.86 -9.72
N THR A 81 -3.31 2.99 -10.58
CA THR A 81 -4.11 1.96 -11.27
C THR A 81 -3.58 0.55 -11.03
N ALA A 82 -2.29 0.41 -10.75
CA ALA A 82 -1.67 -0.87 -10.48
C ALA A 82 -0.36 -0.72 -9.70
N LEU A 83 0.14 -1.83 -9.18
CA LEU A 83 1.46 -1.95 -8.57
C LEU A 83 2.18 -3.16 -9.16
N VAL A 84 3.50 -3.08 -9.34
CA VAL A 84 4.35 -4.28 -9.48
C VAL A 84 4.89 -4.61 -8.11
N LEU A 85 4.40 -5.70 -7.53
CA LEU A 85 4.82 -6.15 -6.22
C LEU A 85 6.29 -6.61 -6.25
N PRO A 86 7.04 -6.44 -5.17
CA PRO A 86 8.42 -6.92 -5.10
C PRO A 86 8.47 -8.44 -5.04
N VAL A 87 9.68 -8.99 -5.18
CA VAL A 87 9.96 -10.41 -4.94
C VAL A 87 10.46 -10.55 -3.50
N LEU A 88 9.61 -11.09 -2.63
CA LEU A 88 9.98 -11.44 -1.25
C LEU A 88 9.58 -12.90 -1.03
N ALA A 89 10.59 -13.77 -0.97
CA ALA A 89 10.38 -15.22 -0.88
C ALA A 89 9.50 -15.58 0.33
N ASP A 90 8.60 -16.53 0.12
CA ASP A 90 7.65 -17.04 1.11
C ASP A 90 6.63 -16.02 1.67
N ALA A 91 6.73 -14.75 1.27
CA ALA A 91 5.82 -13.71 1.70
C ALA A 91 4.59 -13.59 0.78
N ARG A 92 3.45 -13.26 1.37
CA ARG A 92 2.18 -13.05 0.66
C ARG A 92 1.38 -11.91 1.28
N VAL A 93 0.66 -11.17 0.45
CA VAL A 93 -0.38 -10.24 0.86
C VAL A 93 -1.65 -11.03 1.15
N VAL A 94 -2.11 -10.97 2.39
CA VAL A 94 -3.35 -11.65 2.84
C VAL A 94 -4.52 -10.68 3.00
N ALA A 95 -4.23 -9.39 3.09
CA ALA A 95 -5.21 -8.33 3.01
C ALA A 95 -4.56 -7.01 2.63
N PHE A 96 -5.34 -6.07 2.11
CA PHE A 96 -4.86 -4.72 1.78
C PHE A 96 -5.89 -3.64 2.10
N ALA A 97 -5.42 -2.41 2.26
CA ALA A 97 -6.26 -1.23 2.32
C ALA A 97 -5.67 -0.13 1.42
N LEU A 98 -6.53 0.51 0.64
CA LEU A 98 -6.20 1.69 -0.16
C LEU A 98 -6.70 2.91 0.61
N LEU A 99 -5.79 3.74 1.08
CA LEU A 99 -6.15 4.93 1.85
C LEU A 99 -6.21 6.12 0.92
N GLU A 100 -7.43 6.54 0.63
CA GLU A 100 -7.68 7.76 -0.11
C GLU A 100 -7.13 8.97 0.63
N SER A 101 -6.68 9.95 -0.13
CA SER A 101 -6.36 11.22 0.47
C SER A 101 -7.63 11.83 1.03
N SER A 102 -7.69 12.05 2.34
CA SER A 102 -8.75 12.85 2.94
C SER A 102 -8.57 14.29 2.50
N VAL A 103 -8.96 14.62 1.27
CA VAL A 103 -9.31 15.99 0.95
C VAL A 103 -10.76 16.18 1.36
N ASP A 104 -10.95 16.35 2.67
CA ASP A 104 -12.04 17.19 3.16
C ASP A 104 -11.43 18.47 3.73
N VAL A 105 -10.91 19.30 2.81
CA VAL A 105 -10.77 20.74 3.03
C VAL A 105 -11.86 21.44 2.22
N ARG A 106 -13.12 21.25 2.63
CA ARG A 106 -14.20 22.18 2.28
C ARG A 106 -14.78 22.72 3.59
N ARG A 107 -14.63 24.04 3.81
CA ARG A 107 -15.12 24.89 4.92
C ARG A 107 -14.20 25.11 6.13
N ALA A 108 -13.09 25.80 5.90
CA ALA A 108 -12.49 26.80 6.79
C ALA A 108 -11.40 27.44 5.93
N GLU A 109 -11.67 28.40 5.05
CA GLU A 109 -12.09 29.75 5.37
C GLU A 109 -12.95 30.29 4.21
N GLY A 110 -14.24 30.42 4.47
CA GLY A 110 -15.07 31.41 3.82
C GLY A 110 -15.81 32.12 4.93
N VAL A 111 -15.80 33.46 4.88
CA VAL A 111 -16.43 34.42 5.81
C VAL A 111 -15.57 34.85 7.00
N ALA A 112 -14.76 35.91 6.80
CA ALA A 112 -15.11 37.27 7.24
C ALA A 112 -14.27 38.30 6.47
#